data_AF-A0A7S3ZHG8-F1
#
_entry.id   AF-A0A7S3ZHG8-F1
#
_cell.length_a   1.000
_cell.length_b   1.000
_cell.length_c   1.000
_cell.angle_alpha   90.00
_cell.angle_beta   90.00
_cell.angle_gamma   90.00
#
_symmetry.space_group_name_H-M   'P 1'
#
loop_
_entity.id
_entity.type
_entity.pdbx_description
1 polymer ?
#
loop_
_entity_poly.entity_id
_entity_poly.type
_entity_poly.pdbx_seq_one_letter_code
_entity_poly.pdbx_strand_id
1 'polypeptide(L)'
;PPAASAISKRLREISEPLVPLFARALWTTPGRAGDSRSALKEGGQGAESMELLSTIEAVAREKNKGDGAFREARYHDAYRAYSNAISIVEREGNAHMNAVLRCNRAAASMSYQGYEEAIEDTTEALRKAPYYFKAMLRRARSLVMLGRFQGALADFHRYLKTHTGITSVAQAQVRKEISDVYKRIQREKAERSTYERQQSRSRQHAQRPTPQREPMWGSAAGANAGQGKDDDKDSSRETYYHLLGVSRDATEQQIKTAYHKLALKIHPDKQKNPDQKKYWLKNWPKYKRAFDTLS
;
A
#
# COMPACT_ATOMS: atom_id res chain seq x y z
N PRO A 1 27.25 10.56 46.75
CA PRO A 1 27.22 10.93 45.31
C PRO A 1 25.82 10.72 44.67
N PRO A 2 25.14 11.80 44.27
CA PRO A 2 23.75 11.76 43.76
C PRO A 2 23.58 11.06 42.39
N ALA A 3 24.67 10.71 41.70
CA ALA A 3 24.64 10.02 40.41
C ALA A 3 24.22 8.54 40.48
N ALA A 4 24.53 7.82 41.57
CA ALA A 4 24.15 6.41 41.74
C ALA A 4 22.64 6.24 42.00
N SER A 5 22.02 7.22 42.67
CA SER A 5 20.57 7.27 42.89
C SER A 5 19.81 7.50 41.57
N ALA A 6 20.31 8.41 40.73
CA ALA A 6 19.71 8.72 39.43
C ALA A 6 19.81 7.57 38.42
N ILE A 7 20.92 6.83 38.40
CA ILE A 7 21.08 5.62 37.56
C ILE A 7 20.17 4.48 38.07
N SER A 8 20.03 4.31 39.39
CA SER A 8 19.11 3.31 39.98
C SER A 8 17.63 3.63 39.76
N LYS A 9 17.29 4.91 39.55
CA LYS A 9 15.93 5.37 39.23
C LYS A 9 15.65 5.21 37.73
N ARG A 10 16.63 5.49 36.87
CA ARG A 10 16.56 5.25 35.42
C ARG A 10 16.48 3.76 35.06
N LEU A 11 17.17 2.89 35.82
CA LEU A 11 17.07 1.43 35.66
C LEU A 11 15.72 0.86 36.14
N ARG A 12 15.05 1.54 37.09
CA ARG A 12 13.67 1.21 37.52
C ARG A 12 12.59 1.70 36.55
N GLU A 13 12.89 2.71 35.73
CA GLU A 13 11.98 3.24 34.69
C GLU A 13 12.07 2.50 33.35
N ILE A 14 13.11 1.67 33.14
CA ILE A 14 13.17 0.71 32.03
C ILE A 14 12.29 -0.48 32.41
N SER A 15 10.98 -0.27 32.35
CA SER A 15 9.96 -1.22 31.87
C SER A 15 10.37 -2.71 31.88
N GLU A 16 10.52 -3.29 33.06
CA GLU A 16 10.23 -4.70 33.26
C GLU A 16 9.21 -4.75 34.41
N PRO A 17 7.91 -5.00 34.17
CA PRO A 17 7.23 -5.81 35.15
C PRO A 17 8.06 -7.09 35.21
N LEU A 18 8.41 -7.53 36.42
CA LEU A 18 8.99 -8.84 36.69
C LEU A 18 8.08 -9.94 36.15
N VAL A 19 8.01 -10.09 34.82
CA VAL A 19 7.99 -11.40 34.23
C VAL A 19 9.41 -11.86 34.50
N PRO A 20 9.60 -12.77 35.46
CA PRO A 20 10.93 -13.04 35.96
C PRO A 20 11.80 -13.42 34.76
N LEU A 21 13.09 -13.07 34.85
CA LEU A 21 14.15 -13.30 33.86
C LEU A 21 14.04 -14.67 33.12
N PHE A 22 13.37 -15.65 33.73
CA PHE A 22 12.90 -16.93 33.17
C PHE A 22 12.10 -16.85 31.86
N ALA A 23 11.19 -15.90 31.67
CA ALA A 23 10.45 -15.80 30.39
C ALA A 23 11.38 -15.39 29.25
N ARG A 24 12.33 -14.48 29.51
CA ARG A 24 13.29 -14.07 28.48
C ARG A 24 14.12 -15.26 27.96
N ALA A 25 14.46 -16.23 28.81
CA ALA A 25 15.15 -17.46 28.44
C ALA A 25 14.27 -18.47 27.65
N LEU A 26 12.98 -18.60 28.00
CA LEU A 26 12.03 -19.48 27.31
C LEU A 26 11.77 -19.08 25.85
N TRP A 27 11.94 -17.79 25.50
CA TRP A 27 11.41 -17.24 24.24
C TRP A 27 12.45 -16.66 23.28
N THR A 28 13.71 -16.49 23.70
CA THR A 28 14.78 -15.92 22.88
C THR A 28 15.66 -16.96 22.18
N THR A 29 15.59 -18.24 22.56
CA THR A 29 16.35 -19.34 21.94
C THR A 29 15.51 -20.61 21.83
N PRO A 30 15.29 -21.19 20.62
CA PRO A 30 14.65 -22.48 20.48
C PRO A 30 15.59 -23.57 21.02
N GLY A 31 15.22 -24.21 22.14
CA GLY A 31 15.96 -25.39 22.67
C GLY A 31 16.21 -25.43 24.18
N ARG A 32 16.07 -24.31 24.91
CA ARG A 32 16.36 -24.23 26.37
C ARG A 32 15.14 -24.27 27.30
N ALA A 33 13.96 -24.56 26.76
CA ALA A 33 12.70 -24.55 27.51
C ALA A 33 12.58 -25.64 28.59
N GLY A 34 13.38 -26.72 28.49
CA GLY A 34 13.35 -27.84 29.45
C GLY A 34 13.83 -27.45 30.85
N ASP A 35 14.98 -26.78 30.94
CA ASP A 35 15.62 -26.45 32.23
C ASP A 35 14.81 -25.43 33.05
N SER A 36 14.11 -24.53 32.36
CA SER A 36 13.26 -23.51 33.01
C SER A 36 11.96 -24.07 33.58
N ARG A 37 11.48 -25.23 33.10
CA ARG A 37 10.27 -25.89 33.62
C ARG A 37 10.49 -26.61 34.94
N SER A 38 11.66 -27.21 35.12
CA SER A 38 12.00 -27.96 36.34
C SER A 38 12.21 -27.01 37.52
N ALA A 39 12.97 -25.93 37.31
CA ALA A 39 13.23 -24.89 38.32
C ALA A 39 11.95 -24.20 38.85
N LEU A 40 10.89 -24.24 38.05
CA LEU A 40 9.62 -23.58 38.32
C LEU A 40 8.68 -24.41 39.19
N LYS A 41 8.71 -25.74 39.05
CA LYS A 41 7.94 -26.65 39.91
C LYS A 41 8.52 -26.73 41.33
N GLU A 42 9.81 -26.47 41.48
CA GLU A 42 10.53 -26.61 42.75
C GLU A 42 10.43 -25.37 43.65
N GLY A 43 10.14 -24.18 43.10
CA GLY A 43 10.25 -22.90 43.82
C GLY A 43 8.95 -22.26 44.33
N GLY A 44 7.75 -22.78 44.04
CA GLY A 44 6.50 -22.07 44.35
C GLY A 44 5.29 -22.97 44.51
N GLN A 45 5.02 -23.43 45.74
CA GLN A 45 3.80 -24.17 46.10
C GLN A 45 2.61 -23.23 46.41
N GLY A 46 2.34 -22.26 45.53
CA GLY A 46 1.18 -21.36 45.63
C GLY A 46 0.22 -21.56 44.46
N ALA A 47 -1.09 -21.66 44.71
CA ALA A 47 -2.11 -21.84 43.68
C ALA A 47 -2.04 -20.76 42.58
N GLU A 48 -1.80 -19.50 42.96
CA GLU A 48 -1.63 -18.37 42.04
C GLU A 48 -0.37 -18.51 41.16
N SER A 49 0.71 -19.09 41.70
CA SER A 49 1.92 -19.35 40.93
C SER A 49 1.65 -20.42 39.87
N MET A 50 0.95 -21.50 40.22
CA MET A 50 0.59 -22.55 39.26
C MET A 50 -0.36 -22.07 38.15
N GLU A 51 -1.31 -21.17 38.47
CA GLU A 51 -2.21 -20.58 37.49
C GLU A 51 -1.47 -19.69 36.48
N LEU A 52 -0.60 -18.79 36.95
CA LEU A 52 0.22 -17.94 36.08
C LEU A 52 1.10 -18.79 35.14
N LEU A 53 1.62 -19.91 35.63
CA LEU A 53 2.44 -20.82 34.85
C LEU A 53 1.65 -21.56 33.78
N SER A 54 0.46 -22.05 34.13
CA SER A 54 -0.46 -22.64 33.17
C SER A 54 -0.78 -21.64 32.03
N THR A 55 -1.00 -20.38 32.38
CA THR A 55 -1.26 -19.30 31.42
C THR A 55 -0.05 -19.02 30.53
N ILE A 56 1.15 -18.93 31.10
CA ILE A 56 2.40 -18.76 30.33
C ILE A 56 2.61 -19.93 29.35
N GLU A 57 2.35 -21.16 29.79
CA GLU A 57 2.45 -22.34 28.92
C GLU A 57 1.37 -22.33 27.83
N ALA A 58 0.16 -21.88 28.12
CA ALA A 58 -0.90 -21.73 27.12
C ALA A 58 -0.51 -20.73 26.02
N VAL A 59 0.02 -19.57 26.41
CA VAL A 59 0.56 -18.58 25.46
C VAL A 59 1.71 -19.20 24.64
N ALA A 60 2.52 -20.08 25.25
CA ALA A 60 3.62 -20.77 24.57
C ALA A 60 3.19 -21.72 23.50
N ARG A 61 2.19 -22.54 23.82
CA ARG A 61 1.63 -23.47 22.86
C ARG A 61 1.07 -22.74 21.65
N GLU A 62 0.26 -21.70 21.86
CA GLU A 62 -0.34 -20.94 20.77
C GLU A 62 0.69 -20.15 19.96
N LYS A 63 1.67 -19.51 20.61
CA LYS A 63 2.76 -18.82 19.92
C LYS A 63 3.59 -19.81 19.07
N ASN A 64 4.01 -20.93 19.63
CA ASN A 64 4.83 -21.91 18.91
C ASN A 64 4.06 -22.54 17.74
N LYS A 65 2.76 -22.77 17.91
CA LYS A 65 1.86 -23.19 16.83
C LYS A 65 1.81 -22.14 15.71
N GLY A 66 1.72 -20.85 16.07
CA GLY A 66 1.79 -19.74 15.13
C GLY A 66 3.13 -19.66 14.40
N ASP A 67 4.25 -19.78 15.12
CA ASP A 67 5.60 -19.78 14.56
C ASP A 67 5.82 -20.99 13.63
N GLY A 68 5.23 -22.15 13.95
CA GLY A 68 5.22 -23.35 13.12
C GLY A 68 4.45 -23.14 11.82
N ALA A 69 3.19 -22.71 11.92
CA ALA A 69 2.36 -22.41 10.76
C ALA A 69 2.98 -21.31 9.86
N PHE A 70 3.64 -20.31 10.46
CA PHE A 70 4.33 -19.26 9.71
C PHE A 70 5.50 -19.82 8.89
N ARG A 71 6.30 -20.73 9.48
CA ARG A 71 7.41 -21.41 8.76
C ARG A 71 6.90 -22.29 7.62
N GLU A 72 5.71 -22.86 7.76
CA GLU A 72 5.04 -23.66 6.73
C GLU A 72 4.27 -22.80 5.71
N ALA A 73 4.41 -21.47 5.74
CA ALA A 73 3.69 -20.51 4.91
C ALA A 73 2.15 -20.54 5.06
N ARG A 74 1.63 -21.19 6.10
CA ARG A 74 0.20 -21.19 6.46
C ARG A 74 -0.14 -19.93 7.25
N TYR A 75 -0.11 -18.78 6.58
CA TYR A 75 -0.18 -17.47 7.23
C TYR A 75 -1.51 -17.20 7.95
N HIS A 76 -2.63 -17.68 7.42
CA HIS A 76 -3.94 -17.54 8.09
C HIS A 76 -4.03 -18.38 9.37
N ASP A 77 -3.44 -19.59 9.37
CA ASP A 77 -3.38 -20.42 10.58
C ASP A 77 -2.46 -19.79 11.63
N ALA A 78 -1.33 -19.22 11.19
CA ALA A 78 -0.45 -18.45 12.06
C ALA A 78 -1.18 -17.26 12.68
N TYR A 79 -1.95 -16.51 11.88
CA TYR A 79 -2.76 -15.39 12.35
C TYR A 79 -3.76 -15.80 13.44
N ARG A 80 -4.47 -16.92 13.24
CA ARG A 80 -5.41 -17.48 14.23
C ARG A 80 -4.70 -17.86 15.52
N ALA A 81 -3.58 -18.58 15.44
CA ALA A 81 -2.81 -18.99 16.60
C ALA A 81 -2.27 -17.79 17.41
N TYR A 82 -1.75 -16.75 16.74
CA TYR A 82 -1.35 -15.53 17.44
C TYR A 82 -2.53 -14.78 18.05
N SER A 83 -3.69 -14.78 17.42
CA SER A 83 -4.90 -14.17 17.97
C SER A 83 -5.35 -14.84 19.27
N ASN A 84 -5.27 -16.18 19.32
CA ASN A 84 -5.50 -16.94 20.56
C ASN A 84 -4.48 -16.59 21.64
N ALA A 85 -3.20 -16.46 21.29
CA ALA A 85 -2.17 -16.06 22.24
C ALA A 85 -2.41 -14.63 22.77
N ILE A 86 -2.84 -13.70 21.91
CA ILE A 86 -3.14 -12.30 22.29
C ILE A 86 -4.32 -12.24 23.26
N SER A 87 -5.39 -12.98 23.03
CA SER A 87 -6.58 -12.95 23.91
C SER A 87 -6.27 -13.41 25.33
N ILE A 88 -5.35 -14.37 25.48
CA ILE A 88 -4.84 -14.80 26.78
C ILE A 88 -4.03 -13.68 27.43
N VAL A 89 -3.06 -13.10 26.71
CA VAL A 89 -2.16 -12.07 27.25
C VAL A 89 -2.87 -10.75 27.57
N GLU A 90 -3.95 -10.40 26.85
CA GLU A 90 -4.75 -9.22 27.14
C GLU A 90 -5.48 -9.30 28.48
N ARG A 91 -5.90 -10.51 28.87
CA ARG A 91 -6.50 -10.75 30.19
C ARG A 91 -5.50 -10.53 31.32
N GLU A 92 -4.27 -10.99 31.12
CA GLU A 92 -3.18 -10.90 32.10
C GLU A 92 -2.53 -9.51 32.18
N GLY A 93 -2.76 -8.63 31.21
CA GLY A 93 -2.24 -7.26 31.20
C GLY A 93 -0.76 -7.11 30.84
N ASN A 94 -0.10 -8.14 30.30
CA ASN A 94 1.33 -8.07 29.94
C ASN A 94 1.54 -7.30 28.62
N ALA A 95 1.80 -5.99 28.75
CA ALA A 95 1.96 -5.06 27.62
C ALA A 95 3.09 -5.43 26.65
N HIS A 96 4.23 -5.92 27.15
CA HIS A 96 5.38 -6.26 26.30
C HIS A 96 5.11 -7.52 25.48
N MET A 97 4.65 -8.60 26.12
CA MET A 97 4.32 -9.85 25.43
C MET A 97 3.22 -9.62 24.39
N ASN A 98 2.23 -8.80 24.74
CA ASN A 98 1.18 -8.41 23.85
C ASN A 98 1.71 -7.72 22.58
N ALA A 99 2.63 -6.75 22.73
CA ALA A 99 3.27 -6.09 21.60
C ALA A 99 4.09 -7.05 20.73
N VAL A 100 4.78 -8.02 21.34
CA VAL A 100 5.53 -9.06 20.61
C VAL A 100 4.60 -9.93 19.76
N LEU A 101 3.52 -10.46 20.35
CA LEU A 101 2.56 -11.32 19.65
C LEU A 101 1.84 -10.58 18.51
N ARG A 102 1.42 -9.33 18.75
CA ARG A 102 0.86 -8.46 17.71
C ARG A 102 1.83 -8.24 16.54
N CYS A 103 3.12 -8.09 16.82
CA CYS A 103 4.12 -7.98 15.75
C CYS A 103 4.35 -9.27 14.97
N ASN A 104 4.22 -10.42 15.61
CA ASN A 104 4.27 -11.71 14.91
C ASN A 104 3.00 -11.94 14.08
N ARG A 105 1.83 -11.52 14.59
CA ARG A 105 0.58 -11.53 13.83
C ARG A 105 0.64 -10.61 12.61
N ALA A 106 1.13 -9.38 12.78
CA ALA A 106 1.40 -8.47 11.67
C ALA A 106 2.38 -9.06 10.63
N ALA A 107 3.35 -9.88 11.05
CA ALA A 107 4.23 -10.60 10.12
C ALA A 107 3.45 -11.54 9.20
N ALA A 108 2.53 -12.31 9.79
CA ALA A 108 1.65 -13.20 9.05
C ALA A 108 0.78 -12.39 8.09
N SER A 109 0.22 -11.27 8.55
CA SER A 109 -0.61 -10.37 7.73
C SER A 109 0.12 -9.78 6.53
N MET A 110 1.33 -9.28 6.72
CA MET A 110 2.17 -8.80 5.62
C MET A 110 2.44 -9.89 4.58
N SER A 111 2.51 -11.16 4.99
CA SER A 111 2.85 -12.28 4.09
C SER A 111 1.71 -12.65 3.14
N TYR A 112 0.46 -12.39 3.50
CA TYR A 112 -0.71 -12.50 2.60
C TYR A 112 -1.18 -11.16 2.04
N GLN A 113 -0.36 -10.10 2.13
CA GLN A 113 -0.66 -8.74 1.66
C GLN A 113 -1.78 -8.00 2.43
N GLY A 114 -2.16 -8.47 3.63
CA GLY A 114 -3.02 -7.73 4.55
C GLY A 114 -2.24 -6.63 5.27
N TYR A 115 -1.93 -5.54 4.57
CA TYR A 115 -1.09 -4.46 5.10
C TYR A 115 -1.84 -3.56 6.06
N GLU A 116 -3.13 -3.34 5.85
CA GLU A 116 -4.02 -2.61 6.75
C GLU A 116 -4.08 -3.27 8.13
N GLU A 117 -4.33 -4.58 8.21
CA GLU A 117 -4.37 -5.32 9.46
C GLU A 117 -3.00 -5.32 10.15
N ALA A 118 -1.92 -5.41 9.37
CA ALA A 118 -0.56 -5.29 9.90
C ALA A 118 -0.29 -3.92 10.52
N ILE A 119 -0.85 -2.84 9.96
CA ILE A 119 -0.72 -1.48 10.50
C ILE A 119 -1.49 -1.32 11.80
N GLU A 120 -2.70 -1.88 11.90
CA GLU A 120 -3.49 -1.88 13.13
C GLU A 120 -2.76 -2.60 14.25
N ASP A 121 -2.28 -3.82 13.98
CA ASP A 121 -1.53 -4.63 14.94
C ASP A 121 -0.28 -3.95 15.46
N THR A 122 0.51 -3.38 14.54
CA THR A 122 1.74 -2.69 14.90
C THR A 122 1.47 -1.37 15.61
N THR A 123 0.35 -0.70 15.33
CA THR A 123 -0.05 0.53 16.02
C THR A 123 -0.47 0.23 17.46
N GLU A 124 -1.28 -0.81 17.69
CA GLU A 124 -1.61 -1.24 19.06
C GLU A 124 -0.36 -1.73 19.81
N ALA A 125 0.52 -2.48 19.13
CA ALA A 125 1.79 -2.90 19.71
C ALA A 125 2.64 -1.69 20.16
N LEU A 126 2.70 -0.62 19.37
CA LEU A 126 3.42 0.60 19.71
C LEU A 126 2.71 1.45 20.77
N ARG A 127 1.39 1.37 20.88
CA ARG A 127 0.64 2.01 21.97
C ARG A 127 0.98 1.38 23.32
N LYS A 128 1.18 0.06 23.35
CA LYS A 128 1.57 -0.70 24.55
C LYS A 128 3.08 -0.63 24.83
N ALA A 129 3.90 -0.73 23.79
CA ALA A 129 5.36 -0.71 23.87
C ALA A 129 5.95 0.33 22.88
N PRO A 130 6.02 1.62 23.26
CA PRO A 130 6.41 2.72 22.36
C PRO A 130 7.80 2.60 21.75
N TYR A 131 8.72 1.89 22.42
CA TYR A 131 10.10 1.69 21.98
C TYR A 131 10.32 0.36 21.25
N TYR A 132 9.26 -0.40 20.95
CA TYR A 132 9.41 -1.69 20.28
C TYR A 132 9.71 -1.55 18.79
N PHE A 133 11.00 -1.62 18.45
CA PHE A 133 11.52 -1.28 17.13
C PHE A 133 11.05 -2.20 16.01
N LYS A 134 10.81 -3.49 16.30
CA LYS A 134 10.28 -4.44 15.31
C LYS A 134 8.88 -4.01 14.85
N ALA A 135 8.06 -3.49 15.76
CA ALA A 135 6.75 -2.94 15.41
C ALA A 135 6.87 -1.72 14.50
N MET A 136 7.78 -0.79 14.83
CA MET A 136 8.03 0.41 14.01
C MET A 136 8.44 0.04 12.57
N LEU A 137 9.41 -0.88 12.42
CA LEU A 137 9.89 -1.28 11.10
C LEU A 137 8.83 -2.01 10.29
N ARG A 138 8.04 -2.90 10.93
CA ARG A 138 6.93 -3.59 10.25
C ARG A 138 5.87 -2.59 9.80
N ARG A 139 5.46 -1.66 10.67
CA ARG A 139 4.49 -0.62 10.33
C ARG A 139 4.96 0.26 9.19
N ALA A 140 6.21 0.72 9.24
CA ALA A 140 6.81 1.52 8.19
C ALA A 140 6.77 0.81 6.83
N ARG A 141 7.15 -0.47 6.79
CA ARG A 141 7.14 -1.28 5.57
C ARG A 141 5.72 -1.53 5.04
N SER A 142 4.76 -1.82 5.91
CA SER A 142 3.35 -1.94 5.51
C SER A 142 2.80 -0.63 4.94
N LEU A 143 3.15 0.51 5.55
CA LEU A 143 2.77 1.83 5.04
C LEU A 143 3.38 2.12 3.67
N VAL A 144 4.63 1.69 3.42
CA VAL A 144 5.26 1.80 2.09
C VAL A 144 4.50 0.99 1.04
N MET A 145 4.02 -0.21 1.39
CA MET A 145 3.25 -1.06 0.48
C MET A 145 1.90 -0.42 0.11
N LEU A 146 1.29 0.34 1.02
CA LEU A 146 0.06 1.10 0.78
C LEU A 146 0.27 2.50 0.18
N GLY A 147 1.51 2.89 -0.16
CA GLY A 147 1.82 4.22 -0.68
C GLY A 147 1.74 5.36 0.34
N ARG A 148 1.58 5.06 1.64
CA ARG A 148 1.49 6.05 2.73
C ARG A 148 2.88 6.47 3.21
N PHE A 149 3.64 7.12 2.34
CA PHE A 149 5.08 7.34 2.55
C PHE A 149 5.44 8.24 3.74
N GLN A 150 4.61 9.25 4.05
CA GLN A 150 4.92 10.18 5.15
C GLN A 150 4.95 9.47 6.52
N GLY A 151 3.95 8.60 6.78
CA GLY A 151 3.91 7.79 8.00
C GLY A 151 5.08 6.80 8.06
N ALA A 152 5.44 6.20 6.93
CA ALA A 152 6.58 5.28 6.87
C ALA A 152 7.92 5.96 7.20
N LEU A 153 8.16 7.14 6.62
CA LEU A 153 9.38 7.91 6.88
C LEU A 153 9.48 8.31 8.36
N ALA A 154 8.38 8.74 8.98
CA ALA A 154 8.35 9.08 10.40
C ALA A 154 8.80 7.91 11.29
N ASP A 155 8.31 6.69 11.00
CA ASP A 155 8.70 5.49 11.74
C ASP A 155 10.16 5.09 11.50
N PHE A 156 10.66 5.17 10.26
CA PHE A 156 12.06 4.88 9.96
C PHE A 156 13.02 5.88 10.63
N HIS A 157 12.70 7.17 10.62
CA HIS A 157 13.50 8.17 11.32
C HIS A 157 13.46 7.99 12.83
N ARG A 158 12.30 7.65 13.40
CA ARG A 158 12.18 7.32 14.82
C ARG A 158 13.03 6.09 15.19
N TYR A 159 13.04 5.06 14.35
CA TYR A 159 13.91 3.89 14.51
C TYR A 159 15.39 4.31 14.58
N LEU A 160 15.87 5.08 13.59
CA LEU A 160 17.27 5.52 13.53
C LEU A 160 17.67 6.40 14.72
N LYS A 161 16.74 7.25 15.22
CA LYS A 161 16.97 8.11 16.39
C LYS A 161 17.07 7.32 17.69
N THR A 162 16.25 6.28 17.84
CA THR A 162 16.18 5.48 19.08
C THR A 162 17.23 4.37 19.14
N HIS A 163 17.72 3.89 18.00
CA HIS A 163 18.61 2.73 17.91
C HIS A 163 20.02 3.10 17.44
N THR A 164 20.60 4.14 18.04
CA THR A 164 21.95 4.63 17.70
C THR A 164 23.06 3.61 17.97
N GLY A 165 22.83 2.63 18.87
CA GLY A 165 23.78 1.57 19.21
C GLY A 165 23.58 0.20 18.50
N ILE A 166 22.64 0.07 17.56
CA ILE A 166 22.44 -1.18 16.79
C ILE A 166 23.47 -1.29 15.66
N THR A 167 23.81 -2.52 15.27
CA THR A 167 24.70 -2.90 14.15
C THR A 167 24.48 -2.03 12.91
N SER A 168 25.59 -1.47 12.40
CA SER A 168 25.64 -0.61 11.20
C SER A 168 24.81 -1.15 10.02
N VAL A 169 24.80 -2.47 9.81
CA VAL A 169 24.09 -3.13 8.69
C VAL A 169 22.58 -2.89 8.73
N ALA A 170 21.93 -3.01 9.89
CA ALA A 170 20.48 -2.82 10.00
C ALA A 170 20.09 -1.35 9.75
N GLN A 171 20.89 -0.42 10.26
CA GLN A 171 20.69 1.00 10.00
C GLN A 171 20.94 1.35 8.53
N ALA A 172 21.97 0.78 7.90
CA ALA A 172 22.27 0.98 6.49
C ALA A 172 21.11 0.52 5.60
N GLN A 173 20.52 -0.63 5.92
CA GLN A 173 19.33 -1.13 5.23
C GLN A 173 18.14 -0.18 5.37
N VAL A 174 17.87 0.34 6.57
CA VAL A 174 16.79 1.31 6.78
C VAL A 174 17.07 2.64 6.05
N ARG A 175 18.32 3.11 6.03
CA ARG A 175 18.70 4.31 5.24
C ARG A 175 18.48 4.12 3.75
N LYS A 176 18.75 2.92 3.22
CA LYS A 176 18.43 2.55 1.85
C LYS A 176 16.93 2.57 1.60
N GLU A 177 16.13 1.96 2.49
CA GLU A 177 14.66 1.99 2.42
C GLU A 177 14.12 3.43 2.41
N ILE A 178 14.64 4.31 3.27
CA ILE A 178 14.30 5.75 3.29
C ILE A 178 14.62 6.41 1.93
N SER A 179 15.81 6.17 1.38
CA SER A 179 16.21 6.71 0.08
C SER A 179 15.27 6.27 -1.03
N ASP A 180 14.87 4.99 -1.04
CA ASP A 180 13.97 4.43 -2.04
C ASP A 180 12.55 5.00 -1.91
N VAL A 181 12.07 5.25 -0.70
CA VAL A 181 10.80 5.96 -0.46
C VAL A 181 10.85 7.38 -1.00
N TYR A 182 11.92 8.13 -0.77
CA TYR A 182 12.07 9.47 -1.34
C TYR A 182 12.07 9.46 -2.87
N LYS A 183 12.76 8.50 -3.50
CA LYS A 183 12.72 8.34 -4.97
C LYS A 183 11.31 8.10 -5.48
N ARG A 184 10.50 7.28 -4.80
CA ARG A 184 9.08 7.05 -5.16
C ARG A 184 8.26 8.34 -5.06
N ILE A 185 8.40 9.10 -3.97
CA ILE A 185 7.74 10.41 -3.80
C ILE A 185 8.11 11.37 -4.94
N GLN A 186 9.39 11.44 -5.33
CA GLN A 186 9.82 12.33 -6.41
C GLN A 186 9.25 11.92 -7.77
N ARG A 187 9.15 10.62 -8.05
CA ARG A 187 8.49 10.12 -9.27
C ARG A 187 7.01 10.51 -9.30
N GLU A 188 6.26 10.31 -8.21
CA GLU A 188 4.85 10.70 -8.14
C GLU A 188 4.64 12.21 -8.34
N LYS A 189 5.54 13.04 -7.78
CA LYS A 189 5.51 14.49 -8.00
C LYS A 189 5.80 14.86 -9.46
N ALA A 190 6.80 14.23 -10.06
CA ALA A 190 7.13 14.43 -11.47
C ALA A 190 5.96 14.04 -12.37
N GLU A 191 5.38 12.87 -12.18
CA GLU A 191 4.20 12.38 -12.91
C GLU A 191 3.02 13.35 -12.77
N ARG A 192 2.72 13.82 -11.55
CA ARG A 192 1.65 14.82 -11.32
C ARG A 192 1.92 16.11 -12.09
N SER A 193 3.14 16.64 -12.04
CA SER A 193 3.50 17.87 -12.78
C SER A 193 3.38 17.70 -14.30
N THR A 194 3.73 16.52 -14.83
CA THR A 194 3.58 16.24 -16.27
C THR A 194 2.12 16.18 -16.69
N TYR A 195 1.27 15.58 -15.86
CA TYR A 195 -0.17 15.50 -16.07
C TYR A 195 -0.83 16.88 -16.03
N GLU A 196 -0.48 17.72 -15.06
CA GLU A 196 -0.96 19.11 -14.96
C GLU A 196 -0.55 19.95 -16.17
N ARG A 197 0.70 19.78 -16.66
CA ARG A 197 1.18 20.45 -17.87
C ARG A 197 0.42 19.97 -19.12
N GLN A 198 0.14 18.69 -19.24
CA GLN A 198 -0.68 18.14 -20.34
C GLN A 198 -2.12 18.68 -20.29
N GLN A 199 -2.78 18.66 -19.13
CA GLN A 199 -4.12 19.24 -18.98
C GLN A 199 -4.15 20.73 -19.33
N SER A 200 -3.16 21.50 -18.87
CA SER A 200 -3.07 22.94 -19.12
C SER A 200 -2.91 23.24 -20.62
N ARG A 201 -2.05 22.47 -21.32
CA ARG A 201 -1.91 22.55 -22.78
C ARG A 201 -3.22 22.25 -23.51
N SER A 202 -3.92 21.19 -23.11
CA SER A 202 -5.22 20.85 -23.72
C SER A 202 -6.29 21.93 -23.47
N ARG A 203 -6.31 22.53 -22.27
CA ARG A 203 -7.22 23.65 -21.95
C ARG A 203 -6.90 24.91 -22.76
N GLN A 204 -5.62 25.26 -22.91
CA GLN A 204 -5.19 26.38 -23.76
C GLN A 204 -5.58 26.16 -25.22
N HIS A 205 -5.43 24.93 -25.73
CA HIS A 205 -5.82 24.62 -27.10
C HIS A 205 -7.35 24.71 -27.30
N ALA A 206 -8.15 24.31 -26.29
CA ALA A 206 -9.61 24.39 -26.32
C ALA A 206 -10.15 25.83 -26.17
N GLN A 207 -9.40 26.74 -25.54
CA GLN A 207 -9.77 28.15 -25.36
C GLN A 207 -9.24 29.08 -26.45
N ARG A 208 -8.47 28.56 -27.42
CA ARG A 208 -8.06 29.35 -28.58
C ARG A 208 -9.32 29.77 -29.34
N PRO A 209 -9.59 31.08 -29.52
CA PRO A 209 -10.71 31.53 -30.31
C PRO A 209 -10.55 30.95 -31.73
N THR A 210 -11.58 30.25 -32.21
CA THR A 210 -11.65 29.84 -33.61
C THR A 210 -11.48 31.07 -34.48
N PRO A 211 -10.53 31.09 -35.42
CA PRO A 211 -10.31 32.27 -36.24
C PRO A 211 -11.62 32.61 -36.97
N GLN A 212 -12.16 33.81 -36.74
CA GLN A 212 -13.25 34.31 -37.57
C GLN A 212 -12.69 34.47 -38.99
N ARG A 213 -13.13 33.63 -39.93
CA ARG A 213 -12.89 33.87 -41.36
C ARG A 213 -13.76 35.08 -41.73
N GLU A 214 -13.15 36.25 -41.86
CA GLU A 214 -13.81 37.40 -42.49
C GLU A 214 -14.13 37.05 -43.96
N PRO A 215 -15.35 37.34 -44.45
CA PRO A 215 -15.65 37.23 -45.87
C PRO A 215 -15.05 38.43 -46.62
N MET A 216 -13.86 38.25 -47.20
CA MET A 216 -13.24 39.24 -48.10
C MET A 216 -13.97 39.24 -49.46
N TRP A 217 -14.80 40.25 -49.69
CA TRP A 217 -15.26 40.62 -51.03
C TRP A 217 -14.55 41.91 -51.45
N GLY A 218 -13.62 41.83 -52.41
CA GLY A 218 -12.96 43.03 -52.94
C GLY A 218 -11.69 42.75 -53.76
N SER A 219 -11.85 42.77 -55.08
CA SER A 219 -10.89 43.11 -56.13
C SER A 219 -9.51 42.44 -56.21
N ALA A 220 -9.26 41.95 -57.43
CA ALA A 220 -7.98 41.56 -57.97
C ALA A 220 -6.94 42.70 -57.92
N ALA A 221 -5.71 42.35 -57.52
CA ALA A 221 -4.48 42.52 -58.31
C ALA A 221 -3.25 42.46 -57.40
N GLY A 222 -2.31 41.60 -57.77
CA GLY A 222 -0.90 41.73 -57.39
C GLY A 222 -0.53 41.29 -55.98
N ALA A 223 0.15 40.15 -55.89
CA ALA A 223 1.39 39.96 -55.13
C ALA A 223 1.56 38.51 -54.68
N ASN A 224 2.73 37.99 -55.04
CA ASN A 224 3.40 36.80 -54.55
C ASN A 224 3.34 36.67 -53.01
N ALA A 225 2.73 35.62 -52.46
CA ALA A 225 2.96 35.16 -51.08
C ALA A 225 2.32 33.78 -50.78
N GLY A 226 3.18 32.77 -50.63
CA GLY A 226 3.18 31.74 -49.58
C GLY A 226 1.88 31.06 -49.13
N GLN A 227 1.83 29.75 -49.39
CA GLN A 227 0.85 28.74 -48.93
C GLN A 227 0.62 28.71 -47.41
N GLY A 228 -0.61 28.34 -47.01
CA GLY A 228 -0.91 27.75 -45.70
C GLY A 228 -2.31 28.03 -45.18
N LYS A 229 -3.30 27.14 -45.47
CA LYS A 229 -4.62 27.10 -44.80
C LYS A 229 -5.47 25.87 -45.22
N ASP A 230 -5.09 24.65 -44.79
CA ASP A 230 -5.92 23.44 -45.00
C ASP A 230 -6.06 22.50 -43.77
N ASP A 231 -5.65 22.91 -42.56
CA ASP A 231 -5.42 21.92 -41.46
C ASP A 231 -6.62 21.60 -40.54
N ASP A 232 -7.74 22.34 -40.55
CA ASP A 232 -8.79 22.17 -39.53
C ASP A 232 -9.87 21.12 -39.88
N LYS A 233 -10.04 20.74 -41.15
CA LYS A 233 -11.00 19.70 -41.57
C LYS A 233 -10.49 18.28 -41.38
N ASP A 234 -9.16 18.11 -41.28
CA ASP A 234 -8.52 16.80 -41.22
C ASP A 234 -8.59 16.19 -39.81
N SER A 235 -8.34 16.99 -38.77
CA SER A 235 -8.35 16.56 -37.35
C SER A 235 -9.67 15.89 -36.89
N SER A 236 -10.81 16.35 -37.39
CA SER A 236 -12.12 15.74 -37.08
C SER A 236 -12.30 14.39 -37.77
N ARG A 237 -11.78 14.22 -38.99
CA ARG A 237 -11.80 12.94 -39.72
C ARG A 237 -10.85 11.93 -39.08
N GLU A 238 -9.66 12.37 -38.68
CA GLU A 238 -8.70 11.55 -37.95
C GLU A 238 -9.30 10.95 -36.67
N THR A 239 -10.09 11.76 -35.96
CA THR A 239 -10.81 11.31 -34.76
C THR A 239 -11.87 10.24 -35.07
N TYR A 240 -12.53 10.30 -36.22
CA TYR A 240 -13.54 9.31 -36.63
C TYR A 240 -12.94 7.96 -37.03
N TYR A 241 -11.81 7.95 -37.74
CA TYR A 241 -11.10 6.71 -38.08
C TYR A 241 -10.61 5.99 -36.81
N HIS A 242 -10.04 6.74 -35.86
CA HIS A 242 -9.63 6.20 -34.57
C HIS A 242 -10.83 5.70 -33.72
N LEU A 243 -11.97 6.39 -33.78
CA LEU A 243 -13.19 5.99 -33.06
C LEU A 243 -13.78 4.66 -33.57
N LEU A 244 -13.74 4.43 -34.88
CA LEU A 244 -14.17 3.16 -35.49
C LEU A 244 -13.08 2.08 -35.44
N GLY A 245 -11.85 2.44 -35.04
CA GLY A 245 -10.72 1.52 -34.93
C GLY A 245 -10.19 1.05 -36.29
N VAL A 246 -10.31 1.90 -37.32
CA VAL A 246 -9.89 1.62 -38.69
C VAL A 246 -8.76 2.57 -39.12
N SER A 247 -7.94 2.13 -40.08
CA SER A 247 -6.88 2.96 -40.65
C SER A 247 -7.46 4.12 -41.46
N ARG A 248 -6.66 5.17 -41.67
CA ARG A 248 -7.03 6.33 -42.51
C ARG A 248 -7.22 5.95 -43.98
N ASP A 249 -6.52 4.90 -44.42
CA ASP A 249 -6.61 4.36 -45.79
C ASP A 249 -7.70 3.27 -45.91
N ALA A 250 -8.55 3.11 -44.90
CA ALA A 250 -9.57 2.07 -44.90
C ALA A 250 -10.62 2.32 -45.99
N THR A 251 -10.95 1.28 -46.75
CA THR A 251 -12.00 1.35 -47.76
C THR A 251 -13.38 1.41 -47.12
N GLU A 252 -14.37 1.95 -47.84
CA GLU A 252 -15.75 2.07 -47.37
C GLU A 252 -16.33 0.73 -46.86
N GLN A 253 -15.97 -0.37 -47.50
CA GLN A 253 -16.35 -1.73 -47.09
C GLN A 253 -15.72 -2.15 -45.74
N GLN A 254 -14.48 -1.74 -45.49
CA GLN A 254 -13.80 -1.98 -44.21
C GLN A 254 -14.40 -1.14 -43.08
N ILE A 255 -14.79 0.10 -43.38
CA ILE A 255 -15.51 1.00 -42.45
C ILE A 255 -16.88 0.42 -42.07
N LYS A 256 -17.64 -0.06 -43.06
CA LYS A 256 -18.93 -0.76 -42.84
C LYS A 256 -18.79 -2.00 -41.97
N THR A 257 -17.77 -2.83 -42.24
CA THR A 257 -17.52 -4.07 -41.48
C THR A 257 -17.07 -3.77 -40.04
N ALA A 258 -16.21 -2.77 -39.85
CA ALA A 258 -15.76 -2.34 -38.53
C ALA A 258 -16.91 -1.77 -37.69
N TYR A 259 -17.74 -0.91 -38.28
CA TYR A 259 -18.94 -0.37 -37.64
C TYR A 259 -19.91 -1.50 -37.23
N HIS A 260 -20.19 -2.45 -38.12
CA HIS A 260 -21.08 -3.57 -37.83
C HIS A 260 -20.53 -4.47 -36.70
N LYS A 261 -19.23 -4.78 -36.72
CA LYS A 261 -18.56 -5.57 -35.68
C LYS A 261 -18.57 -4.86 -34.32
N LEU A 262 -18.37 -3.54 -34.31
CA LEU A 262 -18.42 -2.72 -33.10
C LEU A 262 -19.85 -2.64 -32.54
N ALA A 263 -20.84 -2.43 -33.42
CA ALA A 263 -22.25 -2.40 -33.04
C ALA A 263 -22.68 -3.73 -32.40
N LEU A 264 -22.31 -4.87 -32.97
CA LEU A 264 -22.61 -6.19 -32.42
C LEU A 264 -21.94 -6.47 -31.07
N LYS A 265 -20.74 -5.92 -30.83
CA LYS A 265 -19.98 -6.12 -29.57
C LYS A 265 -20.58 -5.34 -28.41
N ILE A 266 -21.10 -4.13 -28.69
CA ILE A 266 -21.56 -3.20 -27.64
C ILE A 266 -23.08 -3.03 -27.65
N HIS A 267 -23.81 -3.75 -28.50
CA HIS A 267 -25.28 -3.72 -28.58
C HIS A 267 -25.91 -4.00 -27.20
N PRO A 268 -26.90 -3.20 -26.76
CA PRO A 268 -27.46 -3.27 -25.41
C PRO A 268 -28.18 -4.58 -25.12
N ASP A 269 -28.60 -5.30 -26.17
CA ASP A 269 -29.25 -6.61 -26.07
C ASP A 269 -28.27 -7.73 -25.65
N LYS A 270 -26.96 -7.56 -25.88
CA LYS A 270 -25.92 -8.51 -25.47
C LYS A 270 -25.26 -8.16 -24.13
N GLN A 271 -25.58 -7.02 -23.53
CA GLN A 271 -24.92 -6.51 -22.33
C GLN A 271 -25.76 -6.79 -21.07
N LYS A 272 -25.28 -7.69 -20.20
CA LYS A 272 -25.95 -8.09 -18.94
C LYS A 272 -25.85 -7.03 -17.84
N ASN A 273 -24.92 -6.07 -17.94
CA ASN A 273 -24.65 -5.07 -16.91
C ASN A 273 -25.38 -3.73 -17.22
N PRO A 274 -26.22 -3.21 -16.31
CA PRO A 274 -26.99 -1.96 -16.53
C PRO A 274 -26.12 -0.72 -16.76
N ASP A 275 -24.93 -0.63 -16.17
CA ASP A 275 -24.04 0.53 -16.34
C ASP A 275 -23.40 0.57 -17.73
N GLN A 276 -23.08 -0.61 -18.29
CA GLN A 276 -22.54 -0.73 -19.64
C GLN A 276 -23.60 -0.37 -20.69
N LYS A 277 -24.87 -0.73 -20.43
CA LYS A 277 -26.01 -0.33 -21.27
C LYS A 277 -26.19 1.19 -21.31
N LYS A 278 -26.05 1.87 -20.17
CA LYS A 278 -26.12 3.34 -20.07
C LYS A 278 -24.95 4.04 -20.76
N TYR A 279 -23.73 3.50 -20.61
CA TYR A 279 -22.55 4.00 -21.31
C TYR A 279 -22.70 3.91 -22.84
N TRP A 280 -23.27 2.82 -23.34
CA TRP A 280 -23.49 2.63 -24.77
C TRP A 280 -24.52 3.59 -25.35
N LEU A 281 -25.69 3.71 -24.73
CA LEU A 281 -26.75 4.64 -25.17
C LEU A 281 -26.24 6.08 -25.28
N LYS A 282 -25.34 6.49 -24.37
CA LYS A 282 -24.73 7.82 -24.38
C LYS A 282 -23.73 8.03 -25.52
N ASN A 283 -22.98 6.99 -25.92
CA ASN A 283 -21.91 7.13 -26.91
C ASN A 283 -22.32 6.68 -28.33
N TRP A 284 -23.43 5.97 -28.49
CA TRP A 284 -23.94 5.50 -29.78
C TRP A 284 -24.06 6.59 -30.86
N PRO A 285 -24.59 7.81 -30.57
CA PRO A 285 -24.69 8.86 -31.58
C PRO A 285 -23.33 9.26 -32.18
N LYS A 286 -22.23 9.13 -31.41
CA LYS A 286 -20.88 9.45 -31.88
C LYS A 286 -20.38 8.42 -32.89
N TYR A 287 -20.59 7.14 -32.63
CA TYR A 287 -20.22 6.07 -33.55
C TYR A 287 -21.04 6.10 -34.84
N LYS A 288 -22.35 6.38 -34.72
CA LYS A 288 -23.22 6.57 -35.89
C LYS A 288 -22.76 7.76 -36.75
N ARG A 289 -22.48 8.90 -36.12
CA ARG A 289 -21.98 10.10 -36.81
C ARG A 289 -20.63 9.85 -37.49
N ALA A 290 -19.73 9.10 -36.86
CA ALA A 290 -18.45 8.73 -37.46
C ALA A 290 -18.65 7.84 -38.70
N PHE A 291 -19.56 6.87 -38.64
CA PHE A 291 -19.92 6.04 -39.79
C PHE A 291 -20.53 6.87 -40.93
N ASP A 292 -21.52 7.71 -40.63
CA ASP A 292 -22.21 8.55 -41.62
C ASP A 292 -21.28 9.59 -42.29
N THR A 293 -20.13 9.91 -41.66
CA THR A 293 -19.15 10.87 -42.18
C THR A 293 -18.03 10.19 -42.99
N LEU A 294 -17.80 8.89 -42.78
CA LEU A 294 -16.70 8.12 -43.35
C LEU A 294 -17.14 7.10 -44.41
N SER A 295 -18.41 6.66 -44.37
CA SER A 295 -19.05 5.86 -45.41
C SER A 295 -19.62 6.73 -46.52
#